data_AF-A0A8T4BEQ4-F1
#
_entry.id   AF-A0A8T4BEQ4-F1
#
_cell.length_a   1.000
_cell.length_b   1.000
_cell.length_c   1.000
_cell.angle_alpha   90.00
_cell.angle_beta   90.00
_cell.angle_gamma   90.00
#
_symmetry.space_group_name_H-M   'P 1'
#
loop_
_entity.id
_entity.type
_entity.pdbx_description
1 polymer ?
#
loop_
_entity_poly.entity_id
_entity_poly.type
_entity_poly.pdbx_seq_one_letter_code
_entity_poly.pdbx_strand_id
1 'polypeptide(L)'
;MPTLWIVGRSLSDPCFGALSGIKLSSQPEECDAAVVFAEGEGGNNLSILTNSVERMHAALSNIKQGAISRLMVVTNFKSLSGRRWKQHQSTWQSNLGASLDSVDGMGVLIVEVLAKSAALRGVEVFVLRQDEHNSDILGPWIKKTASLSTNEYTAMQDAQIPDLDGWVAMNHDPSGEFESAIDTLGWLR
;
A
#
# COMPACT_ATOMS: atom_id res chain seq x y z
N MET A 1 -8.96 11.89 -17.59
CA MET A 1 -9.51 10.96 -16.57
C MET A 1 -8.37 10.04 -16.19
N PRO A 2 -8.01 9.95 -14.90
CA PRO A 2 -6.85 9.15 -14.49
C PRO A 2 -7.07 7.67 -14.81
N THR A 3 -6.01 7.01 -15.28
CA THR A 3 -6.00 5.58 -15.58
C THR A 3 -5.13 4.85 -14.58
N LEU A 4 -5.70 3.85 -13.91
CA LEU A 4 -5.04 3.02 -12.92
C LEU A 4 -4.73 1.64 -13.48
N TRP A 5 -3.47 1.25 -13.37
CA TRP A 5 -3.07 -0.12 -13.58
C TRP A 5 -3.31 -0.96 -12.32
N ILE A 6 -4.10 -2.02 -12.41
CA ILE A 6 -4.41 -2.93 -11.31
C ILE A 6 -3.58 -4.22 -11.46
N VAL A 7 -2.83 -4.55 -10.41
CA VAL A 7 -1.93 -5.71 -10.40
C VAL A 7 -2.30 -6.65 -9.25
N GLY A 8 -2.51 -7.92 -9.56
CA GLY A 8 -2.83 -8.96 -8.57
C GLY A 8 -4.31 -9.16 -8.28
N ARG A 9 -5.20 -8.43 -8.95
CA ARG A 9 -6.66 -8.60 -8.88
C ARG A 9 -7.33 -8.46 -10.24
N SER A 10 -8.52 -9.05 -10.38
CA SER A 10 -9.36 -8.87 -11.56
C SER A 10 -10.01 -7.49 -11.56
N LEU A 11 -10.15 -6.85 -12.72
CA LEU A 11 -10.88 -5.59 -12.85
C LEU A 11 -12.38 -5.73 -12.52
N SER A 12 -12.90 -6.96 -12.52
CA SER A 12 -14.28 -7.29 -12.14
C SER A 12 -14.47 -7.45 -10.62
N ASP A 13 -13.42 -7.24 -9.82
CA ASP A 13 -13.50 -7.37 -8.37
C ASP A 13 -14.54 -6.39 -7.79
N PRO A 14 -15.47 -6.84 -6.92
CA PRO A 14 -16.48 -5.98 -6.32
C PRO A 14 -15.92 -4.74 -5.61
N CYS A 15 -14.68 -4.79 -5.10
CA CYS A 15 -14.05 -3.66 -4.44
C CYS A 15 -13.85 -2.45 -5.37
N PHE A 16 -13.89 -2.65 -6.68
CA PHE A 16 -13.80 -1.60 -7.69
C PHE A 16 -15.15 -1.07 -8.16
N GLY A 17 -16.27 -1.73 -7.80
CA GLY A 17 -17.61 -1.39 -8.29
C GLY A 17 -18.07 0.04 -7.99
N ALA A 18 -17.48 0.68 -6.97
CA ALA A 18 -17.80 2.05 -6.56
C ALA A 18 -16.81 3.12 -7.09
N LEU A 19 -15.77 2.73 -7.85
CA LEU A 19 -14.74 3.66 -8.35
C LEU A 19 -15.25 4.48 -9.54
N SER A 20 -15.99 5.55 -9.25
CA SER A 20 -16.42 6.52 -10.27
C SER A 20 -15.30 7.51 -10.65
N GLY A 21 -15.17 7.80 -11.94
CA GLY A 21 -14.25 8.82 -12.48
C GLY A 21 -12.81 8.36 -12.68
N ILE A 22 -12.55 7.04 -12.66
CA ILE A 22 -11.23 6.43 -12.86
C ILE A 22 -11.36 5.33 -13.92
N LYS A 23 -10.42 5.28 -14.86
CA LYS A 23 -10.30 4.16 -15.79
C LYS A 23 -9.43 3.07 -15.15
N LEU A 24 -9.86 1.83 -15.15
CA LEU A 24 -9.04 0.71 -14.68
C LEU A 24 -8.46 -0.05 -15.88
N SER A 25 -7.21 -0.49 -15.75
CA SER A 25 -6.47 -1.25 -16.76
C SER A 25 -5.78 -2.45 -16.11
N SER A 26 -5.73 -3.56 -16.83
CA SER A 26 -4.89 -4.72 -16.46
C SER A 26 -3.48 -4.63 -17.06
N GLN A 27 -3.24 -3.63 -17.92
CA GLN A 27 -1.98 -3.40 -18.61
C GLN A 27 -1.38 -2.04 -18.20
N PRO A 28 -0.04 -1.92 -18.15
CA PRO A 28 0.63 -0.73 -17.65
C PRO A 28 0.64 0.47 -18.61
N GLU A 29 0.35 0.28 -19.90
CA GLU A 29 0.43 1.35 -20.89
C GLU A 29 -0.63 2.44 -20.62
N GLU A 30 -0.23 3.70 -20.84
CA GLU A 30 -1.08 4.89 -20.67
C GLU A 30 -1.67 5.06 -19.25
N CYS A 31 -1.16 4.33 -18.26
CA CYS A 31 -1.57 4.46 -16.86
C CYS A 31 -0.78 5.56 -16.15
N ASP A 32 -1.48 6.35 -15.35
CA ASP A 32 -0.91 7.44 -14.55
C ASP A 32 -0.35 6.92 -13.21
N ALA A 33 -1.03 5.91 -12.65
CA ALA A 33 -0.70 5.31 -11.37
C ALA A 33 -0.94 3.79 -11.38
N ALA A 34 -0.28 3.08 -10.47
CA ALA A 34 -0.43 1.64 -10.28
C ALA A 34 -0.97 1.31 -8.89
N VAL A 35 -1.80 0.28 -8.79
CA VAL A 35 -2.25 -0.33 -7.54
C VAL A 35 -1.84 -1.79 -7.54
N VAL A 36 -0.93 -2.16 -6.64
CA VAL A 36 -0.40 -3.52 -6.49
C VAL A 36 -0.98 -4.15 -5.24
N PHE A 37 -1.71 -5.24 -5.41
CA PHE A 37 -2.16 -6.06 -4.30
C PHE A 37 -1.07 -7.08 -3.98
N ALA A 38 -0.47 -6.95 -2.81
CA ALA A 38 0.62 -7.80 -2.34
C ALA A 38 0.13 -9.15 -1.84
N GLU A 39 -1.14 -9.25 -1.47
CA GLU A 39 -1.72 -10.47 -0.91
C GLU A 39 -1.69 -11.62 -1.93
N GLY A 40 -1.29 -12.81 -1.44
CA GLY A 40 -1.57 -14.08 -2.09
C GLY A 40 -2.91 -14.64 -1.62
N GLU A 41 -3.37 -15.74 -2.22
CA GLU A 41 -4.65 -16.40 -1.88
C GLU A 41 -4.67 -17.06 -0.47
N GLY A 42 -3.71 -16.74 0.41
CA GLY A 42 -3.55 -17.34 1.72
C GLY A 42 -2.85 -18.71 1.68
N GLY A 43 -1.96 -18.95 2.65
CA GLY A 43 -1.27 -20.23 2.83
C GLY A 43 0.17 -20.10 3.33
N ASN A 44 0.75 -21.21 3.80
CA ASN A 44 2.12 -21.27 4.34
C ASN A 44 3.16 -21.73 3.30
N ASN A 45 2.81 -21.74 2.01
CA ASN A 45 3.70 -22.21 0.96
C ASN A 45 4.62 -21.06 0.50
N LEU A 46 5.91 -21.36 0.34
CA LEU A 46 6.91 -20.47 -0.25
C LEU A 46 6.48 -19.90 -1.61
N SER A 47 5.61 -20.59 -2.36
CA SER A 47 5.04 -20.06 -3.61
C SER A 47 4.27 -18.74 -3.44
N ILE A 48 3.68 -18.48 -2.27
CA ILE A 48 2.95 -17.23 -1.98
C ILE A 48 3.91 -16.06 -1.80
N LEU A 49 5.06 -16.31 -1.16
CA LEU A 49 6.17 -15.37 -1.07
C LEU A 49 6.69 -15.03 -2.47
N THR A 50 6.94 -16.06 -3.29
CA THR A 50 7.40 -15.90 -4.66
C THR A 50 6.42 -15.07 -5.47
N ASN A 51 5.12 -15.36 -5.40
CA ASN A 51 4.10 -14.66 -6.20
C ASN A 51 3.96 -13.18 -5.83
N SER A 52 3.97 -12.83 -4.54
CA SER A 52 3.84 -11.44 -4.09
C SER A 52 5.06 -10.60 -4.46
N VAL A 53 6.26 -11.16 -4.25
CA VAL A 53 7.54 -10.50 -4.56
C VAL A 53 7.77 -10.39 -6.06
N GLU A 54 7.53 -11.45 -6.84
CA GLU A 54 7.66 -11.42 -8.31
C GLU A 54 6.67 -10.44 -8.94
N ARG A 55 5.42 -10.42 -8.46
CA ARG A 55 4.42 -9.45 -8.90
C ARG A 55 4.87 -8.02 -8.67
N MET A 56 5.40 -7.73 -7.47
CA MET A 56 5.93 -6.40 -7.16
C MET A 56 7.14 -6.05 -8.02
N HIS A 57 8.07 -6.99 -8.23
CA HIS A 57 9.21 -6.78 -9.13
C HIS A 57 8.80 -6.50 -10.57
N ALA A 58 7.84 -7.28 -11.10
CA ALA A 58 7.30 -7.07 -12.43
C ALA A 58 6.62 -5.70 -12.53
N ALA A 59 5.84 -5.30 -11.51
CA ALA A 59 5.22 -3.98 -11.43
C ALA A 59 6.28 -2.86 -11.46
N LEU A 60 7.29 -2.95 -10.61
CA LEU A 60 8.36 -1.95 -10.54
C LEU A 60 9.20 -1.87 -11.82
N SER A 61 9.39 -2.99 -12.52
CA SER A 61 10.08 -3.00 -13.81
C SER A 61 9.31 -2.21 -14.86
N ASN A 62 7.98 -2.37 -14.92
CA ASN A 62 7.09 -1.63 -15.81
C ASN A 62 7.02 -0.14 -15.41
N ILE A 63 6.89 0.17 -14.12
CA ILE A 63 6.89 1.55 -13.61
C ILE A 63 8.18 2.28 -14.01
N LYS A 64 9.33 1.61 -13.93
CA LYS A 64 10.62 2.19 -14.35
C LYS A 64 10.67 2.52 -15.84
N GLN A 65 9.94 1.79 -16.68
CA GLN A 65 9.97 1.91 -18.14
C GLN A 65 8.85 2.82 -18.67
N GLY A 66 7.79 3.04 -17.88
CA GLY A 66 6.60 3.79 -18.26
C GLY A 66 6.52 5.19 -17.64
N ALA A 67 5.34 5.81 -17.80
CA ALA A 67 5.01 7.14 -17.26
C ALA A 67 4.35 7.09 -15.87
N ILE A 68 4.28 5.92 -15.25
CA ILE A 68 3.64 5.73 -13.95
C ILE A 68 4.45 6.44 -12.88
N SER A 69 3.91 7.53 -12.35
CA SER A 69 4.58 8.37 -11.35
C SER A 69 4.19 8.02 -9.91
N ARG A 70 3.10 7.26 -9.74
CA ARG A 70 2.53 6.94 -8.44
C ARG A 70 2.21 5.46 -8.29
N LEU A 71 2.47 4.93 -7.11
CA LEU A 71 2.29 3.54 -6.75
C LEU A 71 1.57 3.44 -5.41
N MET A 72 0.44 2.73 -5.39
CA MET A 72 -0.20 2.26 -4.16
C MET A 72 0.05 0.77 -4.03
N VAL A 73 0.54 0.36 -2.87
CA VAL A 73 0.66 -1.05 -2.50
C VAL A 73 -0.38 -1.34 -1.43
N VAL A 74 -1.18 -2.37 -1.67
CA VAL A 74 -2.17 -2.87 -0.72
C VAL A 74 -1.62 -4.15 -0.09
N THR A 75 -1.44 -4.13 1.22
CA THR A 75 -0.95 -5.26 2.02
C THR A 75 -1.95 -5.60 3.13
N ASN A 76 -1.73 -6.74 3.78
CA ASN A 76 -2.44 -7.12 4.99
C ASN A 76 -1.52 -7.09 6.23
N PHE A 77 -2.11 -7.25 7.41
CA PHE A 77 -1.38 -7.39 8.68
C PHE A 77 -1.66 -8.71 9.40
N LYS A 78 -2.38 -9.65 8.78
CA LYS A 78 -2.70 -10.99 9.32
C LYS A 78 -1.48 -11.79 9.79
N SER A 79 -0.32 -11.46 9.25
CA SER A 79 0.94 -12.13 9.45
C SER A 79 1.93 -11.35 10.34
N LEU A 80 1.53 -10.16 10.79
CA LEU A 80 2.28 -9.34 11.74
C LEU A 80 1.80 -9.65 13.15
N SER A 81 2.74 -9.97 14.04
CA SER A 81 2.52 -10.08 15.48
C SER A 81 3.30 -8.98 16.20
N GLY A 82 2.76 -8.40 17.28
CA GLY A 82 3.41 -7.29 18.00
C GLY A 82 2.92 -5.91 17.58
N ARG A 83 3.58 -4.83 18.03
CA ARG A 83 3.06 -3.45 17.94
C ARG A 83 3.97 -2.57 17.06
N ARG A 84 3.38 -1.80 16.14
CA ARG A 84 4.11 -0.75 15.40
C ARG A 84 4.08 0.58 16.16
N TRP A 85 4.90 1.54 15.71
CA TRP A 85 5.02 2.87 16.35
C TRP A 85 3.64 3.54 16.41
N LYS A 86 3.12 3.74 17.63
CA LYS A 86 1.71 4.11 17.83
C LYS A 86 1.39 5.61 17.62
N GLN A 87 2.27 6.54 18.00
CA GLN A 87 1.92 7.99 18.01
C GLN A 87 3.14 8.92 17.85
N HIS A 88 2.92 10.11 17.27
CA HIS A 88 3.91 11.21 17.07
C HIS A 88 4.62 11.60 18.37
N GLN A 89 3.94 11.48 19.51
CA GLN A 89 4.46 11.85 20.84
C GLN A 89 5.11 10.68 21.61
N SER A 90 5.04 9.45 21.08
CA SER A 90 5.52 8.26 21.78
C SER A 90 6.95 7.93 21.38
N THR A 91 7.85 7.74 22.34
CA THR A 91 9.18 7.19 22.06
C THR A 91 9.03 5.74 21.63
N TRP A 92 9.55 5.37 20.46
CA TRP A 92 9.54 3.98 20.01
C TRP A 92 10.30 3.10 21.01
N GLN A 93 9.69 1.98 21.42
CA GLN A 93 10.32 1.00 22.32
C GLN A 93 10.54 -0.31 21.57
N SER A 94 11.78 -0.81 21.59
CA SER A 94 12.19 -1.99 20.81
C SER A 94 11.50 -3.28 21.23
N ASN A 95 11.12 -3.41 22.51
CA ASN A 95 10.37 -4.53 23.06
C ASN A 95 8.90 -4.58 22.60
N LEU A 96 8.41 -3.53 21.94
CA LEU A 96 7.08 -3.49 21.34
C LEU A 96 7.10 -3.91 19.87
N GLY A 97 8.27 -4.11 19.27
CA GLY A 97 8.44 -4.33 17.82
C GLY A 97 7.55 -5.43 17.24
N ALA A 98 7.16 -5.24 15.98
CA ALA A 98 6.43 -6.26 15.24
C ALA A 98 7.38 -7.40 14.84
N SER A 99 7.01 -8.63 15.18
CA SER A 99 7.56 -9.89 14.67
C SER A 99 6.73 -10.42 13.50
N LEU A 100 7.35 -11.29 12.71
CA LEU A 100 6.71 -11.99 11.61
C LEU A 100 6.44 -13.41 12.06
N ASP A 101 5.17 -13.78 12.13
CA ASP A 101 4.80 -15.15 12.53
C ASP A 101 4.54 -16.04 11.31
N SER A 102 4.72 -15.54 10.08
CA SER A 102 4.48 -16.32 8.87
C SER A 102 5.28 -15.88 7.63
N VAL A 103 5.36 -16.80 6.66
CA VAL A 103 5.96 -16.58 5.32
C VAL A 103 5.24 -15.45 4.56
N ASP A 104 3.93 -15.33 4.74
CA ASP A 104 3.14 -14.23 4.18
C ASP A 104 3.60 -12.87 4.71
N GLY A 105 3.92 -12.79 6.01
CA GLY A 105 4.43 -11.58 6.64
C GLY A 105 5.79 -11.17 6.12
N MET A 106 6.67 -12.15 5.86
CA MET A 106 7.94 -11.87 5.17
C MET A 106 7.70 -11.31 3.76
N GLY A 107 6.73 -11.84 3.01
CA GLY A 107 6.37 -11.32 1.69
C GLY A 107 5.88 -9.88 1.74
N VAL A 108 4.96 -9.58 2.67
CA VAL A 108 4.46 -8.22 2.90
C VAL A 108 5.61 -7.26 3.20
N LEU A 109 6.55 -7.62 4.09
CA LEU A 109 7.69 -6.75 4.38
C LEU A 109 8.61 -6.55 3.19
N ILE A 110 8.91 -7.60 2.42
CA ILE A 110 9.75 -7.47 1.22
C ILE A 110 9.08 -6.53 0.22
N VAL A 111 7.77 -6.68 -0.01
CA VAL A 111 7.00 -5.79 -0.89
C VAL A 111 7.02 -4.35 -0.37
N GLU A 112 6.86 -4.11 0.93
CA GLU A 112 6.98 -2.77 1.52
C GLU A 112 8.39 -2.18 1.32
N VAL A 113 9.45 -2.97 1.49
CA VAL A 113 10.83 -2.52 1.26
C VAL A 113 11.05 -2.18 -0.22
N LEU A 114 10.53 -2.98 -1.14
CA LEU A 114 10.58 -2.70 -2.57
C LEU A 114 9.81 -1.41 -2.92
N ALA A 115 8.65 -1.18 -2.30
CA ALA A 115 7.87 0.04 -2.45
C ALA A 115 8.68 1.26 -1.96
N LYS A 116 9.27 1.19 -0.76
CA LYS A 116 10.14 2.27 -0.23
C LYS A 116 11.32 2.55 -1.15
N SER A 117 11.94 1.51 -1.71
CA SER A 117 13.03 1.67 -2.68
C SER A 117 12.57 2.40 -3.96
N ALA A 118 11.32 2.20 -4.39
CA ALA A 118 10.73 2.98 -5.48
C ALA A 118 10.53 4.45 -5.08
N ALA A 119 10.11 4.72 -3.84
CA ALA A 119 9.96 6.08 -3.32
C ALA A 119 11.28 6.87 -3.34
N LEU A 120 12.38 6.24 -2.90
CA LEU A 120 13.73 6.80 -2.98
C LEU A 120 14.21 7.11 -4.40
N ARG A 121 13.55 6.53 -5.42
CA ARG A 121 13.81 6.77 -6.84
C ARG A 121 12.87 7.80 -7.46
N GLY A 122 12.05 8.48 -6.65
CA GLY A 122 11.16 9.56 -7.07
C GLY A 122 9.73 9.13 -7.43
N VAL A 123 9.32 7.89 -7.14
CA VAL A 123 7.93 7.45 -7.30
C VAL A 123 7.13 7.89 -6.07
N GLU A 124 5.95 8.46 -6.27
CA GLU A 124 5.06 8.76 -5.14
C GLU A 124 4.43 7.46 -4.64
N VAL A 125 4.83 7.02 -3.44
CA VAL A 125 4.43 5.72 -2.88
C VAL A 125 3.45 5.88 -1.73
N PHE A 126 2.37 5.11 -1.83
CA PHE A 126 1.38 4.86 -0.78
C PHE A 126 1.39 3.38 -0.41
N VAL A 127 1.32 3.08 0.87
CA VAL A 127 1.11 1.71 1.36
C VAL A 127 -0.14 1.71 2.22
N LEU A 128 -1.14 0.91 1.83
CA LEU A 128 -2.35 0.69 2.61
C LEU A 128 -2.32 -0.72 3.19
N ARG A 129 -2.30 -0.82 4.52
CA ARG A 129 -2.35 -2.09 5.26
C ARG A 129 -3.79 -2.31 5.75
N GLN A 130 -4.44 -3.42 5.38
CA GLN A 130 -5.81 -3.74 5.79
C GLN A 130 -5.99 -5.24 6.05
N ASP A 131 -6.75 -5.63 7.07
CA ASP A 131 -6.94 -7.07 7.41
C ASP A 131 -7.85 -7.80 6.42
N GLU A 132 -8.92 -7.10 6.03
CA GLU A 132 -9.92 -7.56 5.07
C GLU A 132 -10.16 -6.43 4.08
N HIS A 133 -10.34 -6.79 2.82
CA HIS A 133 -10.64 -5.85 1.76
C HIS A 133 -12.06 -5.31 1.91
N ASN A 134 -12.22 -4.39 2.85
CA ASN A 134 -13.44 -3.64 3.01
C ASN A 134 -13.53 -2.65 1.83
N SER A 135 -14.45 -2.92 0.91
CA SER A 135 -14.69 -2.09 -0.27
C SER A 135 -14.99 -0.64 0.07
N ASP A 136 -15.58 -0.39 1.25
CA ASP A 136 -15.96 0.94 1.72
C ASP A 136 -14.74 1.80 2.09
N ILE A 137 -13.58 1.16 2.31
CA ILE A 137 -12.31 1.83 2.64
C ILE A 137 -11.34 1.78 1.47
N LEU A 138 -11.22 0.62 0.82
CA LEU A 138 -10.27 0.43 -0.28
C LEU A 138 -10.59 1.31 -1.48
N GLY A 139 -11.86 1.42 -1.87
CA GLY A 139 -12.29 2.25 -3.00
C GLY A 139 -11.90 3.73 -2.84
N PRO A 140 -12.30 4.40 -1.74
CA PRO A 140 -11.90 5.78 -1.46
C PRO A 140 -10.39 6.00 -1.46
N TRP A 141 -9.61 5.09 -0.88
CA TRP A 141 -8.14 5.20 -0.87
C TRP A 141 -7.52 5.06 -2.26
N ILE A 142 -7.97 4.09 -3.05
CA ILE A 142 -7.54 3.95 -4.45
C ILE A 142 -7.86 5.22 -5.23
N LYS A 143 -9.06 5.77 -5.01
CA LYS A 143 -9.48 7.01 -5.67
C LYS A 143 -8.64 8.21 -5.26
N LYS A 144 -8.34 8.34 -3.96
CA LYS A 144 -7.49 9.41 -3.43
C LYS A 144 -6.09 9.31 -4.04
N THR A 145 -5.46 8.13 -3.98
CA THR A 145 -4.18 7.86 -4.64
C THR A 145 -4.20 8.27 -6.11
N ALA A 146 -5.25 7.95 -6.87
CA ALA A 146 -5.32 8.30 -8.29
C ALA A 146 -5.47 9.80 -8.58
N SER A 147 -5.95 10.59 -7.61
CA SER A 147 -6.41 11.97 -7.83
C SER A 147 -5.60 13.04 -7.11
N LEU A 148 -4.76 12.66 -6.14
CA LEU A 148 -3.91 13.60 -5.42
C LEU A 148 -2.99 14.37 -6.38
N SER A 149 -2.79 15.65 -6.12
CA SER A 149 -1.65 16.40 -6.68
C SER A 149 -0.35 16.06 -5.94
N THR A 150 0.80 16.31 -6.57
CA THR A 150 2.12 16.16 -5.91
C THR A 150 2.24 17.00 -4.64
N ASN A 151 1.62 18.19 -4.61
CA ASN A 151 1.61 19.04 -3.41
C ASN A 151 0.81 18.41 -2.27
N GLU A 152 -0.36 17.85 -2.55
CA GLU A 152 -1.16 17.17 -1.53
C GLU A 152 -0.45 15.90 -1.05
N TYR A 153 0.20 15.14 -1.93
CA TYR A 153 1.03 14.00 -1.54
C TYR A 153 2.18 14.41 -0.61
N THR A 154 2.92 15.46 -0.98
CA THR A 154 4.05 15.96 -0.17
C THR A 154 3.58 16.43 1.21
N ALA A 155 2.39 17.02 1.30
CA ALA A 155 1.79 17.43 2.58
C ALA A 155 1.41 16.25 3.49
N MET A 156 1.32 15.03 2.96
CA MET A 156 1.09 13.81 3.73
C MET A 156 2.38 13.21 4.31
N GLN A 157 3.55 13.72 3.91
CA GLN A 157 4.84 13.25 4.41
C GLN A 157 5.22 13.97 5.71
N ASP A 158 5.91 13.26 6.60
CA ASP A 158 6.49 13.80 7.83
C ASP A 158 7.80 13.05 8.13
N ALA A 159 8.94 13.72 7.98
CA ALA A 159 10.25 13.14 8.25
C ALA A 159 10.47 12.75 9.73
N GLN A 160 9.60 13.20 10.65
CA GLN A 160 9.64 12.78 12.06
C GLN A 160 8.97 11.42 12.29
N ILE A 161 8.17 10.94 11.33
CA ILE A 161 7.50 9.64 11.39
C ILE A 161 8.11 8.74 10.30
N PRO A 162 8.77 7.61 10.63
CA PRO A 162 9.41 6.75 9.63
C PRO A 162 8.46 6.17 8.56
N ASP A 163 7.19 6.01 8.91
CA ASP A 163 6.14 5.56 7.99
C ASP A 163 5.65 6.67 7.05
N LEU A 164 6.07 7.93 7.26
CA LEU A 164 5.78 9.08 6.42
C LEU A 164 7.03 9.79 5.86
N ASP A 165 8.24 9.27 6.11
CA ASP A 165 9.49 9.91 5.70
C ASP A 165 9.82 9.62 4.23
N GLY A 166 9.33 10.48 3.33
CA GLY A 166 9.51 10.36 1.88
C GLY A 166 8.58 9.34 1.19
N TRP A 167 7.61 8.81 1.90
CA TRP A 167 6.55 7.92 1.43
C TRP A 167 5.35 8.03 2.37
N VAL A 168 4.24 7.34 2.10
CA VAL A 168 3.05 7.38 2.98
C VAL A 168 2.58 5.97 3.27
N ALA A 169 2.60 5.56 4.54
CA ALA A 169 1.98 4.31 4.99
C ALA A 169 0.74 4.58 5.84
N MET A 170 -0.33 3.83 5.58
CA MET A 170 -1.64 3.95 6.20
C MET A 170 -2.11 2.59 6.67
N ASN A 171 -2.66 2.53 7.87
CA ASN A 171 -3.19 1.30 8.44
C ASN A 171 -4.70 1.46 8.64
N HIS A 172 -5.46 0.48 8.16
CA HIS A 172 -6.86 0.30 8.51
C HIS A 172 -6.98 -0.94 9.39
N ASP A 173 -6.82 -0.75 10.69
CA ASP A 173 -6.92 -1.80 11.69
C ASP A 173 -8.13 -1.58 12.61
N PRO A 174 -9.22 -2.36 12.45
CA PRO A 174 -10.42 -2.26 13.29
C PRO A 174 -10.16 -2.54 14.77
N SER A 175 -9.07 -3.24 15.11
CA SER A 175 -8.73 -3.56 16.50
C SER A 175 -8.01 -2.42 17.23
N GLY A 176 -7.54 -1.40 16.50
CA GLY A 176 -6.77 -0.29 17.04
C GLY A 176 -5.35 -0.66 17.50
N GLU A 177 -4.90 -1.90 17.26
CA GLU A 177 -3.57 -2.36 17.65
C GLU A 177 -2.46 -1.74 16.79
N PHE A 178 -2.75 -1.54 15.51
CA PHE A 178 -1.93 -0.97 14.45
C PHE A 178 -2.47 0.38 13.94
N GLU A 179 -3.45 0.99 14.62
CA GLU A 179 -3.90 2.35 14.32
C GLU A 179 -2.68 3.27 14.20
N SER A 180 -2.52 3.88 13.02
CA SER A 180 -1.43 4.82 12.81
C SER A 180 -1.67 6.06 13.69
N ALA A 181 -0.60 6.80 13.99
CA ALA A 181 -0.68 8.10 14.67
C ALA A 181 -1.60 9.13 13.97
N ILE A 182 -2.03 8.80 12.76
CA ILE A 182 -2.75 9.63 11.83
C ILE A 182 -4.17 9.09 11.72
N ASP A 183 -5.15 9.97 11.92
CA ASP A 183 -6.54 9.71 11.59
C ASP A 183 -6.67 9.55 10.07
N THR A 184 -6.54 8.31 9.60
CA THR A 184 -6.69 7.93 8.19
C THR A 184 -8.07 8.33 7.64
N LEU A 185 -9.10 8.38 8.49
CA LEU A 185 -10.44 8.81 8.09
C LEU A 185 -10.54 10.33 7.92
N GLY A 186 -9.74 11.11 8.66
CA GLY A 186 -9.63 12.56 8.49
C GLY A 186 -9.15 12.96 7.09
N TRP A 187 -8.36 12.12 6.43
CA TRP A 187 -7.81 12.35 5.09
C TRP A 187 -8.73 11.92 3.94
N LEU A 188 -9.72 11.08 4.23
CA LEU A 188 -10.76 10.66 3.28
C LEU A 188 -11.90 11.69 3.17
N ARG A 189 -11.97 12.66 4.09
CA ARG A 189 -12.97 13.74 4.10
C ARG A 189 -12.68 14.84 3.08
#